data_AF-A0A973GW42-F1
#
_entry.id   AF-A0A973GW42-F1
#
_cell.length_a   1.000
_cell.length_b   1.000
_cell.length_c   1.000
_cell.angle_alpha   90.00
_cell.angle_beta   90.00
_cell.angle_gamma   90.00
#
_symmetry.space_group_name_H-M   'P 1'
#
loop_
_entity.id
_entity.type
_entity.pdbx_description
1 polymer ?
#
loop_
_entity_poly.entity_id
_entity_poly.type
_entity_poly.pdbx_seq_one_letter_code
_entity_poly.pdbx_strand_id
1 'polypeptide(L)' 'LLIWGAEDRSIPPSDAEAIKQRVIPQAELAILPDLGHCPFDEDPEAFCGALLPWLGRLQA' A
#
# COMPACT_ATOMS: atom_id res chain seq x y z
N LEU A 1 1.09 -0.65 7.65
CA LEU A 1 0.82 -1.09 6.27
C LEU A 1 1.11 0.08 5.33
N LEU A 2 1.90 -0.14 4.30
CA LEU A 2 2.04 0.75 3.14
C LEU A 2 1.21 0.14 2.01
N ILE A 3 0.30 0.90 1.42
CA ILE A 3 -0.50 0.48 0.25
C ILE A 3 -0.11 1.42 -0.90
N TRP A 4 0.25 0.86 -2.04
CA TRP A 4 0.75 1.60 -3.19
C TRP A 4 0.18 1.06 -4.49
N GLY A 5 -0.06 1.91 -5.47
CA GLY A 5 -0.36 1.47 -6.83
C GLY A 5 0.91 1.13 -7.61
N ALA A 6 0.89 0.05 -8.39
CA ALA A 6 2.02 -0.39 -9.20
C ALA A 6 2.38 0.60 -10.32
N GLU A 7 1.43 1.42 -10.76
CA GLU A 7 1.57 2.40 -11.83
C GLU A 7 1.72 3.84 -11.33
N ASP A 8 1.95 4.05 -10.03
CA ASP A 8 2.20 5.38 -9.49
C ASP A 8 3.45 6.00 -10.13
N ARG A 9 3.24 7.05 -10.93
CA ARG A 9 4.31 7.83 -11.57
C ARG A 9 4.65 9.10 -10.79
N SER A 10 3.80 9.50 -9.85
CA SER A 10 4.00 10.67 -9.00
C SER A 10 4.95 10.34 -7.85
N ILE A 11 4.78 9.17 -7.24
CA ILE A 11 5.68 8.62 -6.23
C ILE A 11 5.89 7.12 -6.55
N PRO A 12 6.98 6.75 -7.24
CA PRO A 12 7.15 5.38 -7.73
C PRO A 12 7.15 4.31 -6.63
N PRO A 13 6.74 3.06 -6.91
CA PRO A 13 6.77 1.95 -5.94
C PRO A 13 8.13 1.72 -5.26
N SER A 14 9.23 2.09 -5.92
CA SER A 14 10.58 2.05 -5.34
C SER A 14 10.71 2.90 -4.07
N ASP A 15 9.94 3.97 -3.94
CA ASP A 15 9.94 4.82 -2.75
C ASP A 15 9.24 4.10 -1.60
N ALA A 16 8.17 3.36 -1.86
CA ALA A 16 7.51 2.50 -0.87
C ALA A 16 8.46 1.41 -0.35
N GLU A 17 9.21 0.78 -1.25
CA GLU A 17 10.26 -0.19 -0.89
C GLU A 17 11.37 0.46 -0.05
N ALA A 18 11.83 1.65 -0.45
CA ALA A 18 12.86 2.39 0.28
C ALA A 18 12.38 2.80 1.69
N ILE A 19 11.13 3.27 1.82
CA ILE A 19 10.51 3.61 3.11
C ILE A 19 10.47 2.37 4.01
N LYS A 20 9.98 1.24 3.48
CA LYS A 20 9.99 -0.02 4.23
C LYS A 20 11.41 -0.39 4.66
N GLN A 21 12.37 -0.41 3.74
CA GLN A 21 13.73 -0.86 4.05
C GLN A 21 14.48 0.06 5.02
N ARG A 22 14.30 1.37 4.92
CA ARG A 22 15.16 2.36 5.58
C ARG A 22 14.51 3.10 6.74
N VAL A 23 13.18 3.23 6.74
CA VAL A 23 12.45 4.08 7.69
C VAL A 23 11.56 3.26 8.61
N ILE A 24 10.80 2.32 8.06
CA ILE A 24 9.84 1.50 8.81
C ILE A 24 10.00 0.01 8.44
N PRO A 25 11.08 -0.68 8.89
CA PRO A 25 11.37 -2.08 8.54
C PRO A 25 10.27 -3.08 8.88
N GLN A 26 9.47 -2.78 9.90
CA GLN A 26 8.33 -3.59 10.33
C GLN A 26 7.07 -3.37 9.48
N ALA A 27 7.08 -2.43 8.53
CA ALA A 27 5.93 -2.18 7.69
C ALA A 27 5.69 -3.35 6.72
N GLU A 28 4.45 -3.82 6.66
CA GLU A 28 3.94 -4.58 5.53
C GLU A 28 3.76 -3.65 4.33
N LEU A 29 4.05 -4.14 3.12
CA LEU A 29 3.91 -3.40 1.87
C LEU A 29 2.97 -4.18 0.95
N ALA A 30 1.90 -3.53 0.52
CA ALA A 30 0.94 -4.02 -0.46
C ALA A 30 1.05 -3.17 -1.72
N ILE A 31 1.49 -3.76 -2.82
CA ILE A 31 1.50 -3.14 -4.15
C ILE A 31 0.27 -3.66 -4.91
N LEU A 32 -0.59 -2.76 -5.34
CA LEU A 32 -1.84 -3.07 -6.03
C LEU A 32 -1.61 -2.95 -7.56
N PRO A 33 -1.82 -4.02 -8.33
CA PRO A 33 -1.66 -3.97 -9.79
C PRO A 33 -2.68 -3.04 -10.42
N ASP A 34 -2.34 -2.47 -11.58
CA ASP A 34 -3.22 -1.63 -12.41
C ASP A 34 -3.72 -0.33 -11.75
N LEU A 35 -3.16 0.08 -10.60
CA LEU A 35 -3.52 1.32 -9.88
C LEU A 35 -2.37 2.33 -9.87
N GLY A 36 -2.72 3.61 -9.91
CA GLY A 36 -1.82 4.75 -9.86
C GLY A 36 -1.59 5.31 -8.45
N HIS A 37 -1.62 6.64 -8.36
CA HIS A 37 -1.20 7.38 -7.17
C HIS A 37 -2.21 7.34 -6.02
N CYS A 38 -3.50 7.19 -6.33
CA CYS A 38 -4.57 7.26 -5.33
C CYS A 38 -5.38 5.95 -5.32
N PRO A 39 -4.82 4.81 -4.87
CA PRO A 39 -5.52 3.53 -4.92
C PRO A 39 -6.89 3.50 -4.22
N PHE A 40 -7.07 4.30 -3.17
CA PHE A 40 -8.34 4.41 -2.44
C PHE A 40 -9.46 5.11 -3.22
N ASP A 41 -9.11 5.91 -4.24
CA ASP A 41 -10.06 6.60 -5.12
C ASP A 41 -10.26 5.82 -6.43
N GLU A 42 -9.18 5.23 -6.96
CA GLU A 42 -9.18 4.47 -8.21
C GLU A 42 -9.90 3.11 -8.09
N ASP A 43 -9.62 2.35 -7.02
CA ASP A 43 -10.30 1.09 -6.73
C ASP A 43 -10.45 0.91 -5.20
N PRO A 44 -11.56 1.41 -4.63
CA PRO A 44 -11.85 1.29 -3.21
C PRO A 44 -11.95 -0.17 -2.73
N GLU A 45 -12.33 -1.10 -3.60
CA GLU A 45 -12.49 -2.52 -3.26
C GLU A 45 -11.12 -3.19 -3.08
N ALA A 46 -10.21 -3.01 -4.04
CA ALA A 46 -8.84 -3.48 -3.94
C ALA A 46 -8.10 -2.85 -2.74
N PHE A 47 -8.28 -1.54 -2.53
CA PHE A 47 -7.71 -0.85 -1.38
C PHE A 47 -8.24 -1.40 -0.04
N CYS A 48 -9.56 -1.51 0.11
CA CYS A 48 -10.17 -2.05 1.33
C CYS A 48 -9.81 -3.53 1.54
N GLY A 49 -9.66 -4.30 0.46
CA GLY A 49 -9.21 -5.69 0.49
C GLY A 49 -7.82 -5.86 1.11
N ALA A 50 -6.92 -4.89 0.93
CA ALA A 50 -5.63 -4.87 1.62
C ALA A 50 -5.74 -4.32 3.06
N LEU A 51 -6.51 -3.25 3.26
CA LEU A 51 -6.58 -2.52 4.53
C LEU A 51 -7.32 -3.27 5.65
N LEU A 52 -8.52 -3.79 5.37
CA LEU A 52 -9.40 -4.34 6.41
C LEU A 52 -8.82 -5.61 7.08
N PRO A 53 -8.23 -6.58 6.35
CA PRO A 53 -7.57 -7.71 6.98
C PRO A 53 -6.37 -7.31 7.85
N TRP A 54 -5.69 -6.22 7.49
CA TRP A 54 -4.59 -5.67 8.30
C TRP A 54 -5.12 -5.05 9.60
N LEU A 55 -6.18 -4.24 9.53
CA LEU A 55 -6.82 -3.66 10.72
C LEU A 55 -7.38 -4.73 11.66
N GLY A 56 -7.98 -5.80 11.12
CA GLY A 56 -8.52 -6.90 11.92
C GLY A 56 -7.49 -7.61 12.81
N ARG A 57 -6.19 -7.53 12.47
CA ARG A 57 -5.11 -8.08 13.31
C ARG A 57 -4.75 -7.19 14.50
N LEU A 58 -5.10 -5.91 14.47
CA LEU A 58 -4.81 -4.97 15.55
C LEU A 58 -5.86 -4.99 16.67
N GLN A 59 -7.02 -5.59 16.43
CA GLN A 59 -8.11 -5.68 17.39
C GLN A 59 -8.02 -6.92 18.30
N ALA A 60 -6.84 -7.56 18.38
CA ALA A 60 -6.56 -8.71 19.23
C ALA A 60 -5.78 -8.33 20.50
#